data_AF-A0A0C3EGQ1-F1
#
_entry.id   AF-A0A0C3EGQ1-F1
#
_cell.length_a   1.000
_cell.length_b   1.000
_cell.length_c   1.000
_cell.angle_alpha   90.00
_cell.angle_beta   90.00
_cell.angle_gamma   90.00
#
_symmetry.space_group_name_H-M   'P 1'
#
loop_
_entity.id
_entity.type
_entity.pdbx_description
1 polymer ?
#
loop_
_entity_poly.entity_id
_entity_poly.type
_entity_poly.pdbx_seq_one_letter_code
_entity_poly.pdbx_strand_id
1 'polypeptide(L)'
;EVPVKKILHHVGHHVIGSKMDLNENLQQQVGNEPCGYYGQSGTCSIGLIKPARALVPVSDCLYFQKFSLVAAGKSTTSGPSTNRPLRCDICHERQVPNRHKYSDEHVFWSYNMEKHIEKKHPGVIISATFQTSYLVTAEERKHLQIEVKPAPKSGGTKRKLSKSGIVDFEGNHGPKQHH
;
A
#
# COMPACT_ATOMS: atom_id res chain seq x y z
N GLU A 1 -20.11 10.50 -14.88
CA GLU A 1 -18.75 11.01 -15.08
C GLU A 1 -18.24 11.64 -13.78
N VAL A 2 -17.00 11.36 -13.38
CA VAL A 2 -16.42 11.90 -12.14
C VAL A 2 -15.87 13.31 -12.43
N PRO A 3 -16.19 14.35 -11.63
CA PRO A 3 -15.63 15.68 -11.84
C PRO A 3 -14.10 15.65 -11.79
N VAL A 4 -13.41 16.36 -12.70
CA VAL A 4 -11.93 16.32 -12.82
C VAL A 4 -11.22 16.58 -11.49
N LYS A 5 -11.74 17.52 -10.68
CA LYS A 5 -11.22 17.84 -9.34
C LYS A 5 -11.26 16.68 -8.34
N LYS A 6 -12.08 15.66 -8.60
CA LYS A 6 -12.27 14.47 -7.75
C LYS A 6 -11.60 13.23 -8.33
N ILE A 7 -11.05 13.27 -9.54
CA ILE A 7 -10.44 12.10 -10.21
C ILE A 7 -9.31 11.51 -9.37
N LEU A 8 -8.41 12.34 -8.83
CA LEU A 8 -7.30 11.87 -7.99
C LEU A 8 -7.78 11.04 -6.79
N HIS A 9 -8.89 11.45 -6.18
CA HIS A 9 -9.44 10.75 -5.03
C HIS A 9 -10.19 9.48 -5.43
N HIS A 10 -10.96 9.55 -6.52
CA HIS A 10 -11.67 8.40 -7.08
C HIS A 10 -10.71 7.31 -7.53
N VAL A 11 -9.66 7.65 -8.28
CA VAL A 11 -8.64 6.68 -8.69
C VAL A 11 -7.82 6.21 -7.50
N GLY A 12 -7.52 7.09 -6.53
CA GLY A 12 -6.86 6.70 -5.29
C GLY A 12 -7.60 5.59 -4.52
N HIS A 13 -8.93 5.64 -4.49
CA HIS A 13 -9.76 4.56 -3.93
C HIS A 13 -9.49 3.23 -4.63
N HIS A 14 -9.55 3.20 -5.96
CA HIS A 14 -9.32 1.99 -6.75
C HIS A 14 -7.88 1.45 -6.64
N VAL A 15 -6.89 2.34 -6.57
CA VAL A 15 -5.49 1.95 -6.36
C VAL A 15 -5.29 1.27 -5.01
N ILE A 16 -5.90 1.80 -3.94
CA ILE A 16 -5.84 1.14 -2.63
C ILE A 16 -6.66 -0.13 -2.61
N GLY A 17 -7.87 -0.12 -3.18
CA GLY A 17 -8.73 -1.31 -3.26
C GLY A 17 -8.03 -2.47 -3.95
N SER A 18 -7.38 -2.21 -5.09
CA SER A 18 -6.56 -3.20 -5.80
C SER A 18 -5.40 -3.74 -4.95
N LYS A 19 -4.70 -2.88 -4.19
CA LYS A 19 -3.64 -3.30 -3.25
C LYS A 19 -4.13 -4.15 -2.08
N MET A 20 -5.42 -4.06 -1.76
CA MET A 20 -6.06 -4.81 -0.68
C MET A 20 -6.84 -6.02 -1.21
N ASP A 21 -6.63 -6.39 -2.48
CA ASP A 21 -7.33 -7.49 -3.15
C ASP A 21 -8.86 -7.36 -3.07
N LEU A 22 -9.37 -6.13 -3.06
CA LEU A 22 -10.80 -5.89 -3.19
C LEU A 22 -11.21 -6.18 -4.62
N ASN A 23 -12.15 -7.11 -4.77
CA ASN A 23 -12.71 -7.46 -6.07
C ASN A 23 -13.66 -6.35 -6.55
N GLU A 24 -13.10 -5.34 -7.21
CA GLU A 24 -13.84 -4.27 -7.85
C GLU A 24 -14.11 -4.62 -9.31
N ASN A 25 -15.36 -4.51 -9.76
CA ASN A 25 -15.71 -4.69 -11.17
C ASN A 25 -15.41 -3.40 -11.95
N LEU A 26 -14.12 -3.17 -12.20
CA LEU A 26 -13.63 -2.01 -12.95
C LEU A 26 -13.68 -2.28 -14.45
N GLN A 27 -14.15 -1.29 -15.21
CA GLN A 27 -14.05 -1.31 -16.68
C GLN A 27 -12.59 -1.40 -17.16
N GLN A 28 -11.67 -0.89 -16.34
CA GLN A 28 -10.24 -0.89 -16.60
C GLN A 28 -9.50 -1.22 -15.32
N GLN A 29 -8.66 -2.27 -15.38
CA GLN A 29 -7.90 -2.72 -14.23
C GLN A 29 -6.78 -1.73 -13.87
N VAL A 30 -6.48 -1.67 -12.57
CA VAL A 30 -5.40 -0.83 -12.04
C VAL A 30 -4.04 -1.42 -12.44
N GLY A 31 -3.13 -0.57 -12.91
CA GLY A 31 -1.77 -0.96 -13.27
C GLY A 31 -0.89 -1.30 -12.07
N ASN A 32 0.31 -1.82 -12.35
CA ASN A 32 1.28 -2.23 -11.33
C ASN A 32 1.93 -1.07 -10.55
N GLU A 33 2.14 0.04 -11.24
CA GLU A 33 2.65 1.32 -10.73
C GLU A 33 1.76 2.41 -11.33
N PRO A 34 0.51 2.52 -10.85
CA PRO A 34 -0.52 3.29 -11.53
C PRO A 34 -0.28 4.79 -11.37
N CYS A 35 -0.68 5.56 -12.39
CA CYS A 35 -0.82 7.00 -12.29
C CYS A 35 -1.99 7.34 -11.34
N GLY A 36 -1.78 8.30 -10.44
CA GLY A 36 -2.83 8.75 -9.51
C GLY A 36 -4.09 9.33 -10.16
N TYR A 37 -4.03 9.67 -11.44
CA TYR A 37 -5.18 10.22 -12.19
C TYR A 37 -5.81 9.25 -13.19
N TYR A 38 -5.04 8.31 -13.75
CA TYR A 38 -5.52 7.43 -14.82
C TYR A 38 -5.64 5.97 -14.36
N GLY A 39 -5.00 5.60 -13.25
CA GLY A 39 -5.02 4.25 -12.71
C GLY A 39 -4.18 3.23 -13.51
N GLN A 40 -3.60 3.61 -14.66
CA GLN A 40 -2.69 2.75 -15.45
C GLN A 40 -1.23 3.13 -15.27
N SER A 41 -0.35 2.19 -15.59
CA SER A 41 1.10 2.38 -15.62
C SER A 41 1.58 2.85 -16.99
N GLY A 42 2.63 3.68 -17.01
CA GLY A 42 3.31 4.08 -18.25
C GLY A 42 2.53 5.08 -19.12
N THR A 43 1.41 5.61 -18.65
CA THR A 43 0.58 6.57 -19.40
C THR A 43 0.96 8.04 -19.17
N CYS A 44 1.67 8.34 -18.08
CA CYS A 44 1.98 9.71 -17.67
C CYS A 44 3.31 9.77 -16.91
N SER A 45 4.02 10.89 -17.06
CA SER A 45 5.15 11.31 -16.22
C SER A 45 4.69 12.13 -15.01
N ILE A 46 5.47 12.09 -13.94
CA ILE A 46 5.21 12.86 -12.73
C ILE A 46 6.51 13.41 -12.14
N GLY A 47 6.54 14.71 -11.92
CA GLY A 47 7.70 15.40 -11.38
C GLY A 47 7.34 16.38 -10.27
N LEU A 48 8.38 16.88 -9.61
CA LEU A 48 8.30 17.97 -8.66
C LEU A 48 9.25 19.08 -9.10
N ILE A 49 8.77 20.31 -9.18
CA ILE A 49 9.62 21.49 -9.41
C ILE A 49 9.67 22.35 -8.15
N LYS A 50 10.79 23.05 -7.96
CA LYS A 50 10.99 24.00 -6.86
C LYS A 50 11.10 25.43 -7.42
N PRO A 51 9.97 26.07 -7.79
CA PRO A 51 9.99 27.43 -8.33
C PRO A 51 10.35 28.48 -7.26
N ALA A 52 10.10 28.19 -5.99
CA ALA A 52 10.45 29.05 -4.86
C ALA A 52 10.69 28.23 -3.58
N ARG A 53 9.87 28.43 -2.54
CA ARG A 53 10.03 27.77 -1.23
C ARG A 53 9.38 26.38 -1.15
N ALA A 54 8.35 26.11 -1.95
CA ALA A 54 7.61 24.85 -1.92
C ALA A 54 7.82 24.02 -3.19
N LEU A 55 7.76 22.70 -3.05
CA LEU A 55 7.69 21.77 -4.18
C LEU A 55 6.28 21.81 -4.77
N VAL A 56 6.22 21.88 -6.10
CA VAL A 56 4.97 21.91 -6.87
C VAL A 56 4.96 20.71 -7.80
N PRO A 57 3.88 19.91 -7.81
CA PRO A 57 3.78 18.79 -8.73
C PRO A 57 3.61 19.28 -10.17
N VAL A 58 4.17 18.53 -11.11
CA VAL A 58 3.98 18.70 -12.54
C VAL A 58 3.76 17.33 -13.17
N SER A 59 2.84 17.24 -14.13
CA SER A 59 2.55 16.00 -14.86
C SER A 59 2.12 16.35 -16.28
N ASP A 60 2.36 15.43 -17.21
CA ASP A 60 1.80 15.44 -18.56
C ASP A 60 0.42 14.74 -18.64
N CYS A 61 -0.10 14.23 -17.52
CA CYS A 61 -1.38 13.56 -17.50
C CYS A 61 -2.51 14.50 -17.93
N LEU A 62 -3.40 14.02 -18.81
CA LEU A 62 -4.56 14.78 -19.30
C LEU A 62 -5.47 15.31 -18.20
N TYR A 63 -5.59 14.58 -17.08
CA TYR A 63 -6.43 14.96 -15.94
C TYR A 63 -5.66 15.69 -14.84
N PHE A 64 -4.40 16.05 -15.08
CA PHE A 64 -3.57 16.72 -14.10
C PHE A 64 -4.19 18.06 -13.69
N GLN A 65 -4.21 18.28 -12.38
CA GLN A 65 -4.57 19.57 -11.80
C GLN A 65 -3.50 19.98 -10.81
N LYS A 66 -3.19 21.27 -10.73
CA LYS A 66 -2.27 21.77 -9.71
C LYS A 66 -2.93 21.67 -8.33
N PHE A 67 -2.20 21.12 -7.37
CA PHE A 67 -2.64 21.03 -5.98
C PHE A 67 -1.46 21.21 -5.02
N SER A 68 -1.77 21.47 -3.74
CA SER A 68 -0.77 21.56 -2.67
C SER A 68 -0.41 20.17 -2.15
N LEU A 69 0.88 19.80 -2.19
CA LEU A 69 1.37 18.53 -1.64
C LEU A 69 1.07 18.38 -0.14
N VAL A 70 1.12 19.50 0.61
CA VAL A 70 0.85 19.52 2.04
C VAL A 70 -0.62 19.20 2.31
N ALA A 71 -1.53 19.81 1.54
CA ALA A 71 -2.96 19.52 1.66
C ALA A 71 -3.27 18.08 1.22
N ALA A 72 -2.67 17.64 0.11
CA ALA A 72 -2.91 16.33 -0.46
C ALA A 72 -2.37 15.15 0.37
N GLY A 73 -1.64 15.36 1.46
CA GLY A 73 -1.36 14.26 2.41
C GLY A 73 -2.05 14.39 3.74
N LYS A 74 -3.12 15.17 3.80
CA LYS A 74 -4.05 15.15 4.90
C LYS A 74 -5.33 14.52 4.39
N SER A 75 -5.64 13.32 4.87
CA SER A 75 -6.91 12.69 4.55
C SER A 75 -8.06 13.43 5.25
N THR A 76 -9.11 13.72 4.51
CA THR A 76 -10.32 14.39 5.01
C THR A 76 -11.55 13.74 4.41
N THR A 77 -12.73 13.98 4.98
CA THR A 77 -13.99 13.45 4.43
C THR A 77 -14.24 13.88 2.98
N SER A 78 -13.86 15.12 2.61
CA SER A 78 -14.04 15.66 1.25
C SER A 78 -12.88 15.34 0.30
N GLY A 79 -11.71 14.98 0.84
CA GLY A 79 -10.52 14.56 0.11
C GLY A 79 -9.89 13.35 0.80
N PRO A 80 -10.43 12.14 0.58
CA PRO A 80 -10.08 10.97 1.37
C PRO A 80 -8.70 10.39 1.03
N SER A 81 -8.32 10.43 -0.25
CA SER A 81 -7.03 9.92 -0.73
C SER A 81 -5.89 10.90 -0.44
N THR A 82 -4.79 10.36 0.10
CA THR A 82 -3.51 11.05 0.29
C THR A 82 -2.53 10.84 -0.87
N ASN A 83 -3.01 10.27 -1.99
CA ASN A 83 -2.16 9.96 -3.12
C ASN A 83 -1.54 11.23 -3.71
N ARG A 84 -0.22 11.35 -3.62
CA ARG A 84 0.51 12.52 -4.10
C ARG A 84 1.91 12.14 -4.57
N PRO A 85 2.51 12.90 -5.48
CA PRO A 85 3.90 12.72 -5.86
C PRO A 85 4.82 13.02 -4.68
N LEU A 86 5.70 12.09 -4.37
CA LEU A 86 6.71 12.19 -3.34
C LEU A 86 8.07 11.89 -3.96
N ARG A 87 9.07 12.63 -3.51
CA ARG A 87 10.46 12.34 -3.84
C ARG A 87 10.95 11.19 -2.97
N CYS A 88 11.64 10.21 -3.54
CA CYS A 88 12.38 9.21 -2.78
C CYS A 88 13.65 9.83 -2.19
N ASP A 89 13.76 9.88 -0.87
CA ASP A 89 14.92 10.48 -0.20
C ASP A 89 16.21 9.67 -0.44
N ILE A 90 16.10 8.34 -0.57
CA ILE A 90 17.25 7.46 -0.84
C ILE A 90 17.80 7.68 -2.26
N CYS A 91 16.91 7.79 -3.25
CA CYS A 91 17.32 8.10 -4.63
C CYS A 91 17.94 9.50 -4.72
N HIS A 92 17.39 10.47 -3.97
CA HIS A 92 17.88 11.83 -3.97
C HIS A 92 19.30 11.96 -3.38
N GLU A 93 19.58 11.30 -2.24
CA GLU A 93 20.89 11.35 -1.58
C GLU A 93 22.03 10.85 -2.48
N ARG A 94 21.72 9.96 -3.43
CA ARG A 94 22.71 9.40 -4.36
C ARG A 94 23.04 10.31 -5.55
N GLN A 95 22.39 11.47 -5.73
CA GLN A 95 22.62 12.38 -6.86
C GLN A 95 22.92 13.84 -6.43
N VAL A 96 23.81 14.52 -7.15
CA VAL A 96 24.29 15.92 -6.92
C VAL A 96 24.18 16.70 -8.26
N PRO A 97 23.62 17.93 -8.36
CA PRO A 97 22.18 18.16 -8.46
C PRO A 97 21.75 19.09 -9.63
N ASN A 98 20.51 18.92 -10.10
CA ASN A 98 19.67 20.05 -10.49
C ASN A 98 18.59 20.23 -9.41
N ARG A 99 18.84 21.10 -8.42
CA ARG A 99 18.01 21.24 -7.21
C ARG A 99 16.61 21.81 -7.47
N HIS A 100 16.32 22.20 -8.72
CA HIS A 100 15.10 22.90 -9.09
C HIS A 100 14.04 22.00 -9.75
N LYS A 101 14.42 20.80 -10.20
CA LYS A 101 13.50 19.87 -10.86
C LYS A 101 13.86 18.42 -10.50
N TYR A 102 12.85 17.69 -10.05
CA TYR A 102 12.89 16.26 -9.82
C TYR A 102 11.95 15.60 -10.84
N SER A 103 12.49 14.70 -11.66
CA SER A 103 11.76 13.94 -12.68
C SER A 103 11.40 12.54 -12.18
N ASP A 104 10.74 11.77 -13.06
CA ASP A 104 10.25 10.40 -12.88
C ASP A 104 11.24 9.39 -12.27
N GLU A 105 12.54 9.67 -12.33
CA GLU A 105 13.56 8.82 -11.70
C GLU A 105 13.54 8.88 -10.16
N HIS A 106 13.04 9.99 -9.61
CA HIS A 106 13.09 10.30 -8.17
C HIS A 106 11.71 10.52 -7.56
N VAL A 107 10.69 10.73 -8.38
CA VAL A 107 9.35 11.11 -7.93
C VAL A 107 8.38 9.98 -8.25
N PHE A 108 7.71 9.51 -7.20
CA PHE A 108 6.74 8.43 -7.29
C PHE A 108 5.44 8.86 -6.61
N TRP A 109 4.30 8.34 -7.09
CA TRP A 109 3.05 8.42 -6.32
C TRP A 109 3.25 7.76 -4.96
N SER A 110 2.72 8.34 -3.89
CA SER A 110 2.89 7.84 -2.52
C SER A 110 2.49 6.37 -2.41
N TYR A 111 1.38 5.97 -3.03
CA TYR A 111 0.96 4.57 -3.03
C TYR A 111 1.93 3.64 -3.78
N ASN A 112 2.76 4.14 -4.69
CA ASN A 112 3.75 3.33 -5.42
C ASN A 112 5.11 3.28 -4.70
N MET A 113 5.32 4.13 -3.69
CA MET A 113 6.62 4.32 -3.04
C MET A 113 7.14 3.05 -2.34
N GLU A 114 6.26 2.31 -1.67
CA GLU A 114 6.61 1.05 -1.00
C GLU A 114 7.21 0.03 -1.98
N LYS A 115 6.52 -0.22 -3.10
CA LYS A 115 6.99 -1.12 -4.17
C LYS A 115 8.30 -0.63 -4.80
N HIS A 116 8.45 0.68 -4.98
CA HIS A 116 9.69 1.27 -5.45
C HIS A 116 10.85 0.95 -4.49
N ILE A 117 10.64 1.15 -3.19
CA ILE A 117 11.64 0.88 -2.13
C ILE A 117 12.02 -0.60 -2.12
N GLU A 118 11.05 -1.51 -2.14
CA GLU A 118 11.31 -2.96 -2.15
C GLU A 118 12.17 -3.37 -3.35
N LYS A 119 11.90 -2.79 -4.53
CA LYS A 119 12.58 -3.12 -5.78
C LYS A 119 13.95 -2.48 -5.93
N LYS A 120 14.11 -1.20 -5.55
CA LYS A 120 15.31 -0.39 -5.81
C LYS A 120 16.21 -0.21 -4.60
N HIS A 121 15.67 -0.39 -3.41
CA HIS A 121 16.36 -0.19 -2.13
C HIS A 121 16.14 -1.36 -1.16
N PRO A 122 16.32 -2.63 -1.60
CA PRO A 122 16.13 -3.77 -0.72
C PRO A 122 17.11 -3.70 0.46
N GLY A 123 16.59 -3.90 1.67
CA GLY A 123 17.38 -3.93 2.90
C GLY A 123 17.82 -2.56 3.44
N VAL A 124 17.40 -1.45 2.82
CA VAL A 124 17.70 -0.10 3.34
C VAL A 124 16.77 0.23 4.50
N ILE A 125 17.35 0.65 5.63
CA ILE A 125 16.58 1.15 6.78
C ILE A 125 16.10 2.56 6.45
N ILE A 126 14.80 2.75 6.45
CA ILE A 126 14.15 4.02 6.15
C ILE A 126 13.76 4.73 7.44
N SER A 127 13.87 6.06 7.46
CA SER A 127 13.38 6.85 8.59
C SER A 127 11.87 6.68 8.77
N ALA A 128 11.42 6.54 10.02
CA ALA A 128 9.99 6.41 10.33
C ALA A 128 9.15 7.59 9.77
N THR A 129 9.74 8.79 9.76
CA THR A 129 9.10 9.99 9.17
C THR A 129 8.87 9.85 7.67
N PHE A 130 9.87 9.36 6.91
CA PHE A 130 9.72 9.15 5.47
C PHE A 130 8.73 8.01 5.20
N GLN A 131 8.81 6.91 5.96
CA GLN A 131 7.88 5.80 5.83
C GLN A 131 6.42 6.23 6.04
N THR A 132 6.16 7.01 7.09
CA THR A 132 4.82 7.54 7.39
C THR A 132 4.27 8.44 6.27
N SER A 133 5.15 9.05 5.46
CA SER A 133 4.73 10.00 4.43
C SER A 133 3.99 9.35 3.23
N TYR A 134 4.19 8.05 3.02
CA TYR A 134 3.64 7.30 1.88
C TYR A 134 2.75 6.11 2.27
N LEU A 135 2.72 5.71 3.55
CA LEU A 135 1.82 4.67 4.02
C LEU A 135 0.37 5.17 4.10
N VAL A 136 -0.57 4.30 3.73
CA VAL A 136 -2.00 4.54 3.87
C VAL A 136 -2.38 4.42 5.35
N THR A 137 -2.91 5.49 5.95
CA THR A 137 -3.28 5.49 7.37
C THR A 137 -4.63 4.82 7.63
N ALA A 138 -4.94 4.53 8.91
CA ALA A 138 -6.25 3.98 9.27
C ALA A 138 -7.38 5.00 9.04
N GLU A 139 -7.11 6.28 9.30
CA GLU A 139 -8.03 7.39 9.05
C GLU A 139 -8.32 7.53 7.56
N GLU A 140 -7.29 7.40 6.73
CA GLU A 140 -7.46 7.42 5.28
C GLU A 140 -8.33 6.25 4.79
N ARG A 141 -8.07 5.02 5.25
CA ARG A 141 -8.94 3.87 4.94
C ARG A 141 -10.39 4.11 5.35
N LYS A 142 -10.59 4.71 6.53
CA LYS A 142 -11.92 5.07 7.02
C LYS A 142 -12.61 6.10 6.11
N HIS A 143 -11.91 7.15 5.70
CA HIS A 143 -12.48 8.16 4.78
C HIS A 143 -12.73 7.60 3.38
N LEU A 144 -11.91 6.64 2.93
CA LEU A 144 -12.11 5.91 1.68
C LEU A 144 -13.22 4.86 1.77
N GLN A 145 -13.76 4.59 2.97
CA GLN A 145 -14.80 3.57 3.19
C GLN A 145 -14.35 2.16 2.77
N ILE A 146 -13.04 1.89 2.87
CA ILE A 146 -12.46 0.59 2.60
C ILE A 146 -12.51 -0.23 3.89
N GLU A 147 -13.50 -1.12 4.00
CA GLU A 147 -13.60 -2.06 5.11
C GLU A 147 -12.56 -3.18 4.94
N VAL A 148 -11.54 -3.18 5.78
CA VAL A 148 -10.68 -4.35 5.91
C VAL A 148 -11.49 -5.41 6.65
N LYS A 149 -11.93 -6.47 5.95
CA LYS A 149 -12.48 -7.64 6.63
C LYS A 149 -11.46 -8.10 7.67
N PRO A 150 -11.79 -8.17 8.97
CA PRO A 150 -10.87 -8.71 9.95
C PRO A 150 -10.54 -10.15 9.53
N ALA A 151 -9.26 -10.50 9.55
CA ALA A 151 -8.82 -11.87 9.32
C ALA A 151 -9.67 -12.83 10.18
N PRO A 152 -10.11 -13.98 9.64
CA PRO A 152 -10.87 -14.93 10.43
C PRO A 152 -10.05 -15.29 11.66
N LYS A 153 -10.60 -14.99 12.85
CA LYS A 153 -9.98 -15.37 14.12
C LYS A 153 -9.76 -16.87 14.07
N SER A 154 -8.50 -17.30 13.99
CA SER A 154 -8.13 -18.70 14.13
C SER A 154 -8.69 -19.19 15.46
N GLY A 155 -9.78 -19.94 15.40
CA GLY A 155 -10.44 -20.51 16.57
C GLY A 155 -9.44 -21.40 17.30
N GLY A 156 -8.94 -20.91 18.43
CA GLY A 156 -8.13 -21.68 19.34
C GLY A 156 -8.93 -22.90 19.80
N THR A 157 -8.64 -24.05 19.22
CA THR A 157 -9.15 -25.33 19.71
C THR A 157 -8.44 -25.62 21.02
N LYS A 158 -9.08 -25.23 22.14
CA LYS A 158 -8.71 -25.75 23.46
C LYS A 158 -8.97 -27.26 23.45
N ARG A 159 -7.94 -28.07 23.20
CA ARG A 159 -7.97 -29.49 23.55
C ARG A 159 -8.08 -29.60 25.08
N LYS A 160 -9.29 -29.91 25.56
CA LYS A 160 -9.51 -30.39 26.92
C LYS A 160 -8.76 -31.71 27.07
N LEU A 161 -7.70 -31.72 27.87
CA LEU A 161 -7.10 -32.94 28.38
C LEU A 161 -8.00 -33.46 29.50
N SER A 162 -8.92 -34.37 29.17
CA SER A 162 -9.66 -35.13 30.18
C SER A 162 -8.85 -36.33 30.61
N LYS A 163 -8.43 -36.29 31.87
CA LYS A 163 -7.84 -37.38 32.64
C LYS A 163 -8.96 -38.37 33.05
N SER A 164 -8.63 -39.66 33.05
CA SER A 164 -9.16 -40.76 33.88
C SER A 164 -9.67 -41.97 33.09
N GLY A 165 -9.17 -43.15 33.47
CA GLY A 165 -9.66 -44.45 33.05
C GLY A 165 -8.63 -45.56 33.23
N ILE A 166 -8.25 -45.83 34.48
CA ILE A 166 -7.62 -47.09 34.90
C ILE A 166 -8.70 -48.18 34.82
N VAL A 167 -8.42 -49.28 34.11
CA VAL A 167 -8.91 -50.62 34.47
C VAL A 167 -7.87 -51.66 34.05
N ASP A 168 -7.52 -52.49 35.01
CA ASP A 168 -6.64 -53.64 34.94
C ASP A 168 -7.23 -54.75 34.06
N PHE A 169 -6.37 -55.53 33.40
CA PHE A 169 -6.71 -56.89 32.99
C PHE A 169 -5.47 -57.78 33.12
N GLU A 170 -5.46 -58.58 34.20
CA GLU A 170 -4.62 -59.75 34.37
C GLU A 170 -5.01 -60.85 33.34
N GLY A 171 -4.07 -61.76 33.03
CA GLY A 171 -4.46 -63.13 32.65
C GLY A 171 -3.90 -63.72 31.36
N ASN A 172 -2.61 -64.08 31.39
CA ASN A 172 -2.07 -65.44 31.18
C ASN A 172 -2.48 -66.31 29.96
N HIS A 173 -1.44 -66.75 29.21
CA HIS A 173 -1.13 -68.12 28.74
C HIS A 173 -0.56 -68.16 27.31
N GLY A 174 0.71 -68.60 27.17
CA GLY A 174 1.37 -68.92 25.89
C GLY A 174 0.92 -70.28 25.32
N PRO A 175 1.78 -71.08 24.66
CA PRO A 175 3.03 -70.78 23.96
C PRO A 175 3.02 -71.32 22.50
N LYS A 176 4.07 -71.09 21.71
CA LYS A 176 4.87 -72.16 21.04
C LYS A 176 5.83 -71.61 20.00
N GLN A 177 7.09 -72.01 20.17
CA GLN A 177 8.14 -72.09 19.16
C GLN A 177 7.92 -73.32 18.25
N HIS A 178 8.83 -73.49 17.28
CA HIS A 178 8.93 -74.41 16.13
C HIS A 178 8.57 -73.66 14.83
N HIS A 179 9.45 -73.48 13.85
CA HIS A 179 10.62 -74.26 13.44
C HIS A 179 11.58 -73.39 12.62
#